data_AF-A0A1T5H0Q6-F1
#
_entry.id   AF-A0A1T5H0Q6-F1
#
_cell.length_a   1.000
_cell.length_b   1.000
_cell.length_c   1.000
_cell.angle_alpha   90.00
_cell.angle_beta   90.00
_cell.angle_gamma   90.00
#
_symmetry.space_group_name_H-M   'P 1'
#
loop_
_entity.id
_entity.type
_entity.pdbx_description
1 polymer ?
#
loop_
_entity_poly.entity_id
_entity_poly.type
_entity_poly.pdbx_seq_one_letter_code
_entity_poly.pdbx_strand_id
1 'polypeptide(L)'
;MKDITTFQEHLDKRYGEIGSERRTEFEIKAKAFAIGEILRDARKDAHMTQEELAQKTGTRKSFISRIENGHSDIQLSTLYRLVEIGFGKKVNLTIG
;
A
#
# COMPACT_ATOMS: atom_id res chain seq x y z
N MET A 1 35.67 -12.22 -1.78
CA MET A 1 35.05 -10.96 -1.32
C MET A 1 33.55 -11.13 -1.49
N LYS A 2 32.72 -10.77 -0.50
CA LYS A 2 31.27 -10.78 -0.70
C LYS A 2 30.95 -9.63 -1.65
N ASP A 3 30.38 -9.93 -2.81
CA ASP A 3 29.91 -8.91 -3.75
C ASP A 3 28.87 -8.04 -3.05
N ILE A 4 29.29 -6.85 -2.60
CA ILE A 4 28.39 -5.84 -2.05
C ILE A 4 27.73 -5.19 -3.26
N THR A 5 26.65 -5.79 -3.75
CA THR A 5 25.76 -5.14 -4.73
C THR A 5 24.95 -4.09 -4.00
N THR A 6 24.95 -2.85 -4.48
CA THR A 6 24.03 -1.83 -3.95
C THR A 6 22.59 -2.28 -4.14
N PHE A 7 21.65 -1.74 -3.34
CA PHE A 7 20.24 -2.07 -3.51
C PHE A 7 19.75 -1.77 -4.93
N GLN A 8 20.23 -0.67 -5.51
CA GLN A 8 19.94 -0.30 -6.89
C GLN A 8 20.44 -1.35 -7.89
N GLU A 9 21.70 -1.76 -7.79
CA GLU A 9 22.28 -2.80 -8.64
C GLU A 9 21.54 -4.14 -8.51
N HIS A 10 21.12 -4.50 -7.29
CA HIS A 10 20.31 -5.69 -7.07
C HIS A 10 18.97 -5.60 -7.81
N LEU A 11 18.31 -4.45 -7.72
CA LEU A 11 17.03 -4.24 -8.37
C LEU A 11 17.17 -4.16 -9.90
N ASP A 12 18.23 -3.54 -10.42
CA ASP A 12 18.50 -3.49 -11.86
C ASP A 12 18.72 -4.90 -12.42
N LYS A 13 19.51 -5.71 -11.72
CA LYS A 13 19.73 -7.12 -12.08
C LYS A 13 18.44 -7.95 -12.05
N ARG A 14 17.54 -7.68 -11.10
CA ARG A 14 16.35 -8.52 -10.86
C ARG A 14 15.09 -8.04 -11.59
N TYR A 15 14.97 -6.75 -11.86
CA TYR A 15 13.75 -6.12 -12.38
C TYR A 15 14.02 -5.22 -13.58
N GLY A 16 15.28 -5.04 -13.99
CA GLY A 16 15.67 -4.13 -15.06
C GLY A 16 15.93 -2.72 -14.56
N GLU A 17 16.54 -1.92 -15.42
CA GLU A 17 16.85 -0.52 -15.16
C GLU A 17 15.57 0.33 -15.02
N ILE A 18 15.71 1.47 -14.37
CA ILE A 18 14.65 2.48 -14.26
C ILE A 18 14.17 2.88 -15.66
N GLY A 19 12.85 2.89 -15.84
CA GLY A 19 12.20 3.17 -17.14
C GLY A 19 11.93 1.94 -18.01
N SER A 20 12.49 0.77 -17.68
CA SER A 20 12.09 -0.48 -18.34
C SER A 20 10.66 -0.89 -17.93
N GLU A 21 9.95 -1.61 -18.81
CA GLU A 21 8.59 -2.10 -18.55
C GLU A 21 8.54 -2.97 -17.28
N ARG A 22 9.47 -3.93 -17.17
CA ARG A 22 9.58 -4.82 -16.00
C ARG A 22 9.83 -4.06 -14.71
N ARG A 23 10.68 -3.03 -14.73
CA ARG A 23 10.94 -2.19 -13.56
C ARG A 23 9.72 -1.36 -13.19
N THR A 24 9.04 -0.80 -14.19
CA THR A 24 7.82 -0.01 -14.02
C THR A 24 6.71 -0.83 -13.36
N GLU A 25 6.47 -2.06 -13.83
CA GLU A 25 5.50 -2.96 -13.20
C GLU A 25 5.86 -3.32 -11.75
N PHE A 26 7.15 -3.57 -11.49
CA PHE A 26 7.64 -3.82 -10.13
C PHE A 26 7.36 -2.62 -9.21
N GLU A 27 7.67 -1.42 -9.66
CA GLU A 27 7.44 -0.19 -8.90
C GLU A 27 5.95 0.08 -8.66
N ILE A 28 5.08 -0.20 -9.64
CA ILE A 28 3.62 -0.09 -9.47
C ILE A 28 3.15 -1.03 -8.36
N LYS A 29 3.59 -2.29 -8.38
CA LYS A 29 3.25 -3.28 -7.33
C LYS A 29 3.81 -2.88 -5.97
N ALA A 30 5.04 -2.37 -5.92
CA ALA A 30 5.66 -1.88 -4.69
C ALA A 30 4.89 -0.68 -4.10
N LYS A 31 4.45 0.26 -4.94
CA LYS A 31 3.59 1.39 -4.52
C LYS A 31 2.24 0.91 -3.99
N ALA A 32 1.61 -0.07 -4.65
CA ALA A 32 0.36 -0.66 -4.17
C ALA A 32 0.53 -1.33 -2.80
N PHE A 33 1.62 -2.06 -2.59
CA PHE A 33 1.98 -2.63 -1.29
C PHE A 33 2.17 -1.54 -0.22
N ALA A 34 2.88 -0.46 -0.56
CA ALA A 34 3.13 0.65 0.36
C ALA A 34 1.82 1.31 0.84
N ILE A 35 0.80 1.40 -0.02
CA ILE A 35 -0.53 1.91 0.39
C ILE A 35 -1.13 1.04 1.50
N GLY A 36 -1.00 -0.29 1.41
CA GLY A 36 -1.49 -1.21 2.45
C GLY A 36 -0.85 -0.96 3.82
N GLU A 37 0.47 -0.77 3.84
CA GLU A 37 1.21 -0.45 5.07
C GLU A 37 0.84 0.94 5.62
N ILE A 38 0.69 1.95 4.77
CA ILE A 38 0.22 3.29 5.19
C ILE A 38 -1.16 3.21 5.86
N LEU A 39 -2.09 2.45 5.29
CA LEU A 39 -3.42 2.25 5.87
C LEU A 39 -3.37 1.51 7.20
N ARG A 40 -2.51 0.50 7.29
CA ARG A 40 -2.29 -0.27 8.52
C ARG A 40 -1.78 0.62 9.65
N ASP A 41 -0.83 1.50 9.37
CA ASP A 41 -0.27 2.41 10.37
C ASP A 41 -1.26 3.50 10.75
N ALA A 42 -1.95 4.11 9.78
CA ALA A 42 -3.04 5.05 10.07
C ALA A 42 -4.14 4.44 10.95
N ARG A 43 -4.45 3.15 10.78
CA ARG A 43 -5.38 2.43 11.64
C ARG A 43 -4.85 2.26 13.07
N LYS A 44 -3.57 1.91 13.23
CA LYS A 44 -2.94 1.78 14.56
C LYS A 44 -2.87 3.13 15.27
N ASP A 45 -2.56 4.19 14.54
CA ASP A 45 -2.54 5.57 15.07
C ASP A 45 -3.93 6.02 15.52
N ALA A 46 -4.98 5.56 14.83
CA ALA A 46 -6.37 5.75 15.24
C ALA A 46 -6.83 4.79 16.37
N HIS A 47 -5.93 3.93 16.86
CA HIS A 47 -6.17 2.93 17.91
C HIS A 47 -7.33 1.98 17.60
N MET A 48 -7.49 1.62 16.32
CA MET A 48 -8.55 0.72 15.86
C MET A 48 -8.01 -0.68 15.53
N THR A 49 -8.80 -1.70 15.83
CA THR A 49 -8.66 -3.03 15.26
C THR A 49 -9.12 -3.06 13.80
N GLN A 50 -8.73 -4.11 13.06
CA GLN A 50 -9.22 -4.31 11.69
C GLN A 50 -10.74 -4.51 11.63
N GLU A 51 -11.33 -5.06 12.69
CA GLU A 51 -12.77 -5.29 12.80
C GLU A 51 -13.52 -3.97 13.00
N GLU A 52 -13.04 -3.11 13.90
CA GLU A 52 -13.62 -1.78 14.12
C GLU A 52 -13.53 -0.89 12.87
N LEU A 53 -12.38 -0.89 12.18
CA LEU A 53 -12.25 -0.17 10.93
C LEU A 53 -13.22 -0.72 9.87
N ALA A 54 -13.38 -2.03 9.79
CA ALA A 54 -14.30 -2.65 8.85
C ALA A 54 -15.75 -2.27 9.12
N GLN A 55 -16.19 -2.34 10.37
CA GLN A 55 -17.54 -1.94 10.79
C GLN A 55 -17.79 -0.45 10.50
N LYS A 56 -16.85 0.42 10.87
CA LYS A 56 -16.95 1.87 10.65
C LYS A 56 -17.04 2.24 9.17
N THR A 57 -16.38 1.47 8.32
CA THR A 57 -16.33 1.73 6.87
C THR A 57 -17.29 0.84 6.08
N GLY A 58 -18.13 0.03 6.73
CA GLY A 58 -19.05 -0.86 6.01
C GLY A 58 -18.33 -1.84 5.07
N THR A 59 -17.14 -2.30 5.46
CA THR A 59 -16.35 -3.30 4.76
C THR A 59 -16.24 -4.59 5.58
N ARG A 60 -15.50 -5.58 5.07
CA ARG A 60 -15.26 -6.84 5.80
C ARG A 60 -13.86 -6.82 6.42
N LYS A 61 -13.70 -7.30 7.65
CA LYS A 61 -12.38 -7.43 8.30
C LYS A 61 -11.38 -8.25 7.49
N SER A 62 -11.84 -9.31 6.82
CA SER A 62 -10.99 -10.09 5.91
C SER A 62 -10.49 -9.29 4.70
N PHE A 63 -11.26 -8.30 4.25
CA PHE A 63 -10.85 -7.41 3.17
C PHE A 63 -9.81 -6.39 3.67
N ILE A 64 -10.04 -5.76 4.83
CA ILE A 64 -9.04 -4.90 5.48
C ILE A 64 -7.71 -5.65 5.68
N SER A 65 -7.77 -6.87 6.20
CA SER A 65 -6.57 -7.70 6.40
C SER A 65 -5.83 -7.99 5.09
N ARG A 66 -6.54 -8.31 4.01
CA ARG A 66 -5.86 -8.55 2.72
C ARG A 66 -5.20 -7.29 2.17
N ILE A 67 -5.82 -6.12 2.31
CA ILE A 67 -5.23 -4.84 1.90
C ILE A 67 -3.97 -4.55 2.71
N GLU A 68 -4.06 -4.61 4.04
CA GLU A 68 -2.95 -4.29 4.94
C GLU A 68 -1.76 -5.27 4.84
N ASN A 69 -1.97 -6.46 4.28
CA ASN A 69 -0.90 -7.44 4.05
C ASN A 69 -0.47 -7.53 2.57
N GLY A 70 -0.94 -6.63 1.70
CA GLY A 70 -0.56 -6.60 0.28
C GLY A 70 -1.11 -7.78 -0.55
N HIS A 71 -2.17 -8.44 -0.08
CA HIS A 71 -2.83 -9.57 -0.74
C HIS A 71 -4.06 -9.18 -1.56
N SER A 72 -4.37 -7.89 -1.66
CA SER A 72 -5.45 -7.37 -2.49
C SER A 72 -5.15 -5.94 -2.91
N ASP A 73 -5.40 -5.62 -4.17
CA ASP A 73 -5.52 -4.24 -4.60
C ASP A 73 -6.72 -3.58 -3.92
N ILE A 74 -6.63 -2.26 -3.79
CA ILE A 74 -7.68 -1.42 -3.22
C ILE A 74 -8.31 -0.56 -4.31
N GLN A 75 -9.64 -0.58 -4.39
CA GLN A 75 -10.36 0.38 -5.23
C GLN A 75 -10.25 1.78 -4.62
N LEU A 76 -10.11 2.81 -5.46
CA LEU A 76 -10.02 4.20 -4.97
C LEU A 76 -11.20 4.58 -4.07
N SER A 77 -12.42 4.17 -4.42
CA SER A 77 -13.61 4.40 -3.59
C SER A 77 -13.47 3.81 -2.17
N THR A 78 -12.85 2.64 -2.04
CA THR A 78 -12.52 2.03 -0.75
C THR A 78 -11.45 2.84 -0.04
N LEU A 79 -10.37 3.26 -0.73
CA LEU A 79 -9.32 4.09 -0.15
C LEU A 79 -9.91 5.36 0.49
N TYR A 80 -10.71 6.12 -0.25
CA TYR A 80 -11.41 7.30 0.27
C TYR A 80 -12.26 6.95 1.49
N ARG A 81 -12.99 5.84 1.45
CA ARG A 81 -13.82 5.42 2.58
C ARG A 81 -13.00 5.12 3.84
N LEU A 82 -11.90 4.38 3.70
CA LEU A 82 -11.02 4.05 4.83
C LEU A 82 -10.41 5.32 5.42
N VAL A 83 -9.94 6.24 4.58
CA VAL A 83 -9.25 7.45 5.02
C VAL A 83 -10.22 8.48 5.60
N GLU A 84 -11.30 8.79 4.91
CA GLU A 84 -12.21 9.87 5.29
C GLU A 84 -13.22 9.45 6.35
N ILE A 85 -13.84 8.27 6.21
CA ILE A 85 -14.82 7.77 7.18
C ILE A 85 -14.11 7.02 8.31
N GLY A 86 -13.17 6.14 7.96
CA GLY A 86 -12.44 5.34 8.95
C GLY A 86 -11.58 6.22 9.86
N PHE A 87 -10.64 6.97 9.26
CA PHE A 87 -9.65 7.74 10.02
C PHE A 87 -10.01 9.22 10.23
N GLY A 88 -11.04 9.75 9.57
CA GLY A 88 -11.38 11.18 9.66
C GLY A 88 -10.33 12.09 9.01
N LYS A 89 -9.54 11.58 8.06
CA LYS A 89 -8.47 12.29 7.35
C LYS A 89 -8.90 12.63 5.92
N LYS A 90 -8.04 13.28 5.15
CA LYS A 90 -8.27 13.58 3.73
C LYS A 90 -7.23 12.91 2.86
N VAL A 91 -7.64 12.43 1.69
CA VAL A 91 -6.72 11.96 0.65
C VAL A 91 -6.32 13.15 -0.21
N ASN A 92 -5.02 13.39 -0.35
CA ASN A 92 -4.48 14.35 -1.33
C ASN A 92 -3.77 13.58 -2.43
N LEU A 93 -4.22 13.76 -3.68
CA LEU A 93 -3.59 13.17 -4.86
C LEU A 93 -3.01 14.30 -5.71
N THR A 94 -1.72 14.20 -6.03
CA THR A 94 -1.04 15.14 -6.94
C THR A 94 -0.50 14.34 -8.12
N ILE A 95 -0.85 14.78 -9.33
CA ILE A 95 -0.38 14.23 -10.59
C ILE A 95 0.28 15.39 -11.34
N GLY A 96 1.56 15.25 -11.65
CA GLY A 96 2.39 16.23 -12.35
C GLY A 96 3.55 15.54 -13.02
#